data_AF-A0A098BLB5-F1
#
_entry.id   AF-A0A098BLB5-F1
#
_cell.length_a   1.000
_cell.length_b   1.000
_cell.length_c   1.000
_cell.angle_alpha   90.00
_cell.angle_beta   90.00
_cell.angle_gamma   90.00
#
_symmetry.space_group_name_H-M   'P 1'
#
loop_
_entity.id
_entity.type
_entity.pdbx_description
1 polymer ?
#
loop_
_entity_poly.entity_id
_entity_poly.type
_entity_poly.pdbx_seq_one_letter_code
_entity_poly.pdbx_strand_id
1 'polypeptide(L)'
;MPPRRGHTQSIEKRTDMAEKQRHALELRNAGRSLQFVADIYGVDQSTVSRWCSAAIKDIPREAAEEFRQRQLLQLDSMLEAIWDDVVSGNQLKIDRALAILERQAKLTGLEDLAKIEALKAAKGDAGVEAESMIGTLLDGLKAAYVAQKDRAAEPEGDE
;
A
#
# COMPACT_ATOMS: atom_id res chain seq x y z
N MET A 1 4.11 -2.53 -48.13
CA MET A 1 5.18 -2.84 -47.15
C MET A 1 4.61 -3.81 -46.13
N PRO A 2 5.05 -5.08 -46.07
CA PRO A 2 4.48 -6.03 -45.10
C PRO A 2 4.98 -5.72 -43.68
N PRO A 3 4.14 -5.90 -42.64
CA PRO A 3 4.51 -5.58 -41.26
C PRO A 3 5.56 -6.55 -40.70
N ARG A 4 6.49 -6.01 -39.90
CA ARG A 4 7.54 -6.77 -39.20
C ARG A 4 6.89 -7.73 -38.19
N ARG A 5 7.11 -9.05 -38.36
CA ARG A 5 6.70 -10.07 -37.38
C ARG A 5 7.40 -9.81 -36.04
N GLY A 6 6.63 -9.41 -35.03
CA GLY A 6 7.08 -9.35 -33.65
C GLY A 6 7.53 -10.74 -33.19
N HIS A 7 8.63 -10.79 -32.45
CA HIS A 7 9.23 -12.04 -31.98
C HIS A 7 8.35 -12.64 -30.87
N THR A 8 7.36 -13.45 -31.25
CA THR A 8 6.58 -14.25 -30.29
C THR A 8 7.51 -15.28 -29.68
N GLN A 9 7.94 -15.05 -28.44
CA GLN A 9 8.73 -16.02 -27.66
C GLN A 9 8.01 -17.38 -27.67
N SER A 10 8.75 -18.46 -27.93
CA SER A 10 8.22 -19.84 -27.87
C SER A 10 7.55 -20.10 -26.52
N ILE A 11 6.45 -20.87 -26.52
CA ILE A 11 5.74 -21.28 -25.30
C ILE A 11 6.71 -21.94 -24.31
N GLU A 12 7.64 -22.76 -24.79
CA GLU A 12 8.67 -23.43 -23.99
C GLU A 12 9.58 -22.45 -23.22
N LYS A 13 9.94 -21.33 -23.85
CA LYS A 13 10.74 -20.28 -23.19
C LYS A 13 9.94 -19.53 -22.14
N ARG A 14 8.62 -19.42 -22.32
CA ARG A 14 7.73 -18.76 -21.35
C ARG A 14 7.53 -19.63 -20.11
N THR A 15 7.38 -20.95 -20.27
CA THR A 15 7.24 -21.89 -19.15
C THR A 15 8.52 -22.00 -18.33
N ASP A 16 9.69 -22.11 -18.98
CA ASP A 16 10.99 -22.14 -18.29
C ASP A 16 11.24 -20.87 -17.45
N MET A 17 10.85 -19.71 -17.97
CA MET A 17 10.96 -18.46 -17.22
C MET A 17 9.98 -18.37 -16.04
N ALA A 18 8.75 -18.90 -16.18
CA ALA A 18 7.79 -18.93 -15.08
C ALA A 18 8.25 -19.86 -13.94
N GLU A 19 8.84 -21.01 -14.28
CA GLU A 19 9.41 -21.95 -13.30
C GLU A 19 10.57 -21.33 -12.52
N LYS A 20 11.49 -20.63 -13.20
CA LYS A 20 12.59 -19.89 -12.53
C LYS A 20 12.06 -18.83 -11.58
N GLN A 21 11.03 -18.09 -12.00
CA GLN A 21 10.39 -17.07 -11.17
C GLN A 21 9.76 -17.66 -9.91
N ARG A 22 8.99 -18.74 -10.07
CA ARG A 22 8.36 -19.45 -8.96
C ARG A 22 9.39 -20.00 -7.98
N HIS A 23 10.40 -20.70 -8.48
CA HIS A 23 11.42 -21.31 -7.62
C HIS A 23 12.28 -20.25 -6.91
N ALA A 24 12.58 -19.11 -7.55
CA ALA A 24 13.22 -17.98 -6.88
C ALA A 24 12.39 -17.45 -5.70
N LEU A 25 11.06 -17.35 -5.86
CA LEU A 25 10.14 -16.94 -4.79
C LEU A 25 10.09 -17.97 -3.65
N GLU A 26 10.06 -19.26 -3.96
CA GLU A 26 10.07 -20.35 -2.96
C GLU A 26 11.35 -20.31 -2.09
N LEU A 27 12.51 -20.12 -2.70
CA LEU A 27 13.78 -19.98 -1.97
C LEU A 27 13.81 -18.73 -1.07
N ARG A 28 13.19 -17.64 -1.52
CA ARG A 28 13.03 -16.42 -0.73
C ARG A 28 12.10 -16.63 0.46
N ASN A 29 11.01 -17.39 0.29
CA ASN A 29 10.10 -17.77 1.38
C ASN A 29 10.79 -18.70 2.39
N ALA A 30 11.74 -19.53 1.95
CA ALA A 30 12.59 -20.33 2.82
C ALA A 30 13.72 -19.52 3.52
N GLY A 31 13.68 -18.19 3.43
CA GLY A 31 14.61 -17.29 4.12
C GLY A 31 15.99 -17.14 3.47
N ARG A 32 16.21 -17.66 2.24
CA ARG A 32 17.49 -17.49 1.55
C ARG A 32 17.66 -16.05 1.04
N SER A 33 18.89 -15.54 1.04
CA SER A 33 19.17 -14.18 0.55
C SER A 33 19.01 -14.07 -0.97
N LEU A 34 18.77 -12.86 -1.48
CA LEU A 34 18.72 -12.63 -2.93
C LEU A 34 20.04 -12.97 -3.62
N GLN A 35 21.17 -12.73 -2.94
CA GLN A 35 22.50 -13.08 -3.44
C GLN A 35 22.65 -14.60 -3.61
N PHE A 36 22.21 -15.38 -2.63
CA PHE A 36 22.25 -16.84 -2.70
C PHE A 36 21.45 -17.39 -3.90
N VAL A 37 20.28 -16.81 -4.17
CA VAL A 37 19.46 -17.21 -5.33
C VAL A 37 20.11 -16.75 -6.64
N ALA A 38 20.73 -15.57 -6.65
CA ALA A 38 21.50 -15.07 -7.80
C ALA A 38 22.65 -16.02 -8.16
N ASP A 39 23.37 -16.50 -7.15
CA ASP A 39 24.49 -17.45 -7.32
C ASP A 39 24.02 -18.80 -7.89
N ILE A 40 22.84 -19.29 -7.48
CA ILE A 40 22.24 -20.54 -8.02
C ILE A 40 21.98 -20.43 -9.53
N TYR A 41 21.48 -19.27 -9.99
CA TYR A 41 21.07 -19.07 -11.37
C TYR A 41 22.12 -18.38 -12.24
N GLY A 42 23.26 -17.96 -11.66
CA GLY A 42 24.30 -17.22 -12.35
C GLY A 42 23.81 -15.86 -12.88
N VAL A 43 22.94 -15.18 -12.14
CA VAL A 43 22.35 -13.89 -12.54
C VAL A 43 22.58 -12.83 -11.47
N ASP A 44 22.41 -11.56 -11.82
CA ASP A 44 22.47 -10.47 -10.85
C ASP A 44 21.31 -10.49 -9.85
N GLN A 45 21.57 -9.99 -8.65
CA GLN A 45 20.58 -9.85 -7.56
C GLN A 45 19.32 -9.06 -8.02
N SER A 46 19.49 -8.06 -8.88
CA SER A 46 18.41 -7.27 -9.46
C SER A 46 17.46 -8.11 -10.32
N THR A 47 18.01 -9.10 -11.04
CA THR A 47 17.23 -10.04 -11.85
C THR A 47 16.37 -10.94 -10.98
N VAL A 48 16.92 -11.45 -9.87
CA VAL A 48 16.18 -12.25 -8.89
C VAL A 48 15.04 -11.45 -8.25
N SER A 49 15.30 -10.20 -7.87
CA SER A 49 14.27 -9.30 -7.33
C SER A 49 13.11 -9.10 -8.31
N ARG A 50 13.43 -8.89 -9.60
CA ARG A 50 12.43 -8.79 -10.67
C ARG A 50 11.66 -10.11 -10.86
N TRP A 51 12.33 -11.26 -10.76
CA TRP A 51 11.69 -12.56 -10.85
C TRP A 51 10.73 -12.83 -9.70
N CYS A 52 11.11 -12.51 -8.47
CA CYS A 52 10.22 -12.63 -7.32
C CYS A 52 9.00 -11.72 -7.47
N SER A 53 9.21 -10.49 -7.95
CA SER A 53 8.12 -9.54 -8.20
C SER A 53 7.18 -10.00 -9.32
N ALA A 54 7.74 -10.59 -10.39
CA ALA A 54 6.97 -11.18 -11.48
C ALA A 54 6.18 -12.40 -11.01
N ALA A 55 6.80 -13.31 -10.24
CA ALA A 55 6.14 -14.48 -9.66
C ALA A 55 4.95 -14.08 -8.78
N ILE A 56 5.13 -13.07 -7.91
CA ILE A 56 4.04 -12.56 -7.05
C ILE A 56 2.90 -11.98 -7.89
N LYS A 57 3.21 -11.29 -9.00
CA LYS A 57 2.22 -10.70 -9.90
C LYS A 57 1.49 -11.76 -10.74
N ASP A 58 2.16 -12.87 -11.03
CA ASP A 58 1.64 -13.99 -11.82
C ASP A 58 0.89 -15.02 -10.95
N ILE A 59 0.91 -14.88 -9.62
CA ILE A 59 -0.07 -15.57 -8.75
C ILE A 59 -1.44 -15.00 -9.14
N PRO A 60 -2.33 -15.79 -9.78
CA PRO A 60 -3.56 -15.26 -10.30
C PRO A 60 -4.43 -14.77 -9.15
N ARG A 61 -4.94 -13.53 -9.27
CA ARG A 61 -5.89 -12.92 -8.33
C ARG A 61 -7.04 -13.84 -7.96
N GLU A 62 -7.49 -14.71 -8.88
CA GLU A 62 -8.54 -15.71 -8.65
C GLU A 62 -8.16 -16.71 -7.55
N ALA A 63 -6.92 -17.25 -7.54
CA ALA A 63 -6.51 -18.18 -6.49
C ALA A 63 -6.43 -17.51 -5.12
N ALA A 64 -6.05 -16.23 -5.08
CA ALA A 64 -6.02 -15.43 -3.85
C ALA A 64 -7.44 -15.07 -3.37
N GLU A 65 -8.35 -14.76 -4.29
CA GLU A 65 -9.75 -14.47 -3.97
C GLU A 65 -10.50 -15.73 -3.51
N GLU A 66 -10.35 -16.86 -4.20
CA GLU A 66 -10.92 -18.15 -3.81
C GLU A 66 -10.38 -18.62 -2.46
N PHE A 67 -9.09 -18.38 -2.19
CA PHE A 67 -8.51 -18.66 -0.87
C PHE A 67 -9.11 -17.74 0.19
N ARG A 68 -9.21 -16.44 -0.08
CA ARG A 68 -9.84 -15.48 0.84
C ARG A 68 -11.29 -15.88 1.14
N GLN A 69 -12.07 -16.21 0.13
CA GLN A 69 -13.47 -16.63 0.27
C GLN A 69 -13.59 -17.92 1.09
N ARG A 70 -12.75 -18.93 0.83
CA ARG A 70 -12.73 -20.16 1.65
C ARG A 70 -12.36 -19.90 3.10
N GLN A 71 -11.38 -19.02 3.34
CA GLN A 71 -11.00 -18.65 4.70
C GLN A 71 -12.09 -17.85 5.42
N LEU A 72 -12.79 -16.95 4.72
CA LEU A 72 -13.93 -16.23 5.28
C LEU A 72 -15.06 -17.20 5.67
N LEU A 73 -15.41 -18.13 4.79
CA LEU A 73 -16.41 -19.17 5.07
C LEU A 73 -16.02 -20.01 6.29
N GLN A 74 -14.75 -20.40 6.40
CA GLN A 74 -14.26 -21.14 7.56
C GLN A 74 -14.38 -20.34 8.87
N LEU A 75 -14.07 -19.04 8.82
CA LEU A 75 -14.19 -18.15 9.98
C LEU A 75 -15.66 -17.92 10.37
N ASP A 76 -16.56 -17.78 9.40
CA ASP A 76 -18.01 -17.68 9.65
C ASP A 76 -18.53 -18.95 10.34
N SER A 77 -18.16 -20.13 9.86
CA SER A 77 -18.55 -21.40 10.50
C SER A 77 -18.01 -21.53 11.94
N MET A 78 -16.79 -21.03 12.20
CA MET A 78 -16.23 -21.00 13.56
C MET A 78 -17.00 -20.04 14.47
N LEU A 79 -17.42 -18.88 13.95
CA LEU A 79 -18.18 -17.89 14.69
C LEU A 79 -19.59 -18.42 15.02
N GLU A 80 -20.27 -19.00 14.04
CA GLU A 80 -21.59 -19.63 14.20
C GLU A 80 -21.56 -20.70 15.30
N ALA A 81 -20.52 -21.54 15.32
CA ALA A 81 -20.36 -22.60 16.32
C ALA A 81 -20.18 -22.11 17.77
N ILE A 82 -19.79 -20.85 17.97
CA ILE A 82 -19.62 -20.27 19.32
C ILE A 82 -20.65 -19.18 19.63
N TRP A 83 -21.53 -18.84 18.70
CA TRP A 83 -22.37 -17.66 18.79
C TRP A 83 -23.36 -17.72 19.96
N ASP A 84 -23.99 -18.86 20.19
CA ASP A 84 -24.91 -19.05 21.32
C ASP A 84 -24.21 -18.84 22.67
N ASP A 85 -22.97 -19.33 22.81
CA ASP A 85 -22.17 -19.11 24.02
C ASP A 85 -21.82 -17.62 24.19
N VAL A 86 -21.50 -16.92 23.08
CA VAL A 86 -21.19 -15.48 23.09
C VAL A 86 -22.40 -14.68 23.57
N VAL A 87 -23.59 -14.96 23.03
CA VAL A 87 -24.85 -14.29 23.41
C VAL A 87 -25.22 -14.59 24.86
N SER A 88 -24.90 -15.80 25.35
CA SER A 88 -25.10 -16.17 26.77
C SER A 88 -24.13 -15.47 27.75
N GLY A 89 -23.15 -14.71 27.26
CA GLY A 89 -22.20 -13.95 28.07
C GLY A 89 -20.96 -14.73 28.50
N ASN A 90 -20.63 -15.84 27.83
CA ASN A 90 -19.39 -16.57 28.11
C ASN A 90 -18.17 -15.73 27.68
N GLN A 91 -17.48 -15.12 28.66
CA GLN A 91 -16.34 -14.23 28.44
C GLN A 91 -15.25 -14.83 27.55
N LEU A 92 -14.91 -16.11 27.74
CA LEU A 92 -13.89 -16.76 26.92
C LEU A 92 -14.32 -16.88 25.46
N LYS A 93 -15.61 -17.07 25.20
CA LYS A 93 -16.16 -17.20 23.84
C LYS A 93 -16.30 -15.85 23.17
N ILE A 94 -16.65 -14.82 23.93
CA ILE A 94 -16.64 -13.41 23.48
C ILE A 94 -15.24 -13.03 22.98
N ASP A 95 -14.19 -13.33 23.74
CA ASP A 95 -12.81 -13.04 23.34
C ASP A 95 -12.42 -13.77 22.04
N ARG A 96 -12.87 -15.02 21.87
CA ARG A 96 -12.62 -15.79 20.64
C ARG A 96 -13.42 -15.23 19.45
N ALA A 97 -14.65 -14.80 19.67
CA ALA A 97 -15.46 -14.15 18.63
C ALA A 97 -14.83 -12.85 18.15
N LEU A 98 -14.32 -12.00 19.07
CA LEU A 98 -13.60 -10.78 18.73
C LEU A 98 -12.35 -11.07 17.89
N ALA A 99 -11.57 -12.10 18.24
CA ALA A 99 -10.39 -12.51 17.47
C ALA A 99 -10.74 -13.04 16.06
N ILE A 100 -11.88 -13.72 15.91
CA ILE A 100 -12.39 -14.18 14.60
C ILE A 100 -12.80 -12.98 13.74
N LEU A 101 -13.59 -12.05 14.30
CA LEU A 101 -14.05 -10.84 13.62
C LEU A 101 -12.88 -9.95 13.17
N GLU A 102 -11.85 -9.81 14.02
CA GLU A 102 -10.62 -9.10 13.68
C GLU A 102 -9.89 -9.74 12.48
N ARG A 103 -9.82 -11.08 12.42
CA ARG A 103 -9.27 -11.78 11.25
C ARG A 103 -10.09 -11.58 9.99
N GLN A 104 -11.41 -11.54 10.09
CA GLN A 104 -12.30 -11.26 8.94
C GLN A 104 -12.10 -9.82 8.42
N ALA A 105 -11.97 -8.84 9.32
CA ALA A 105 -11.71 -7.44 8.96
C ALA A 105 -10.36 -7.27 8.24
N LYS A 106 -9.33 -8.01 8.67
CA LYS A 106 -8.01 -8.03 8.01
C LYS A 106 -8.04 -8.67 6.63
N LEU A 107 -8.79 -9.78 6.46
CA LEU A 107 -8.91 -10.46 5.17
C LEU A 107 -9.68 -9.64 4.12
N THR A 108 -10.63 -8.81 4.56
CA THR A 108 -11.45 -7.94 3.68
C THR A 108 -10.80 -6.57 3.43
N GLY A 109 -9.76 -6.20 4.17
CA GLY A 109 -9.08 -4.91 4.05
C GLY A 109 -9.86 -3.74 4.65
N LEU A 110 -10.91 -4.01 5.44
CA LEU A 110 -11.75 -2.98 6.07
C LEU A 110 -10.93 -2.10 7.03
N GLU A 111 -10.01 -2.71 7.78
CA GLU A 111 -9.10 -1.98 8.68
C GLU A 111 -8.14 -1.06 7.92
N ASP A 112 -7.66 -1.48 6.76
CA ASP A 112 -6.69 -0.71 5.98
C ASP A 112 -7.38 0.46 5.26
N LEU A 113 -8.63 0.29 4.83
CA LEU A 113 -9.47 1.38 4.34
C LEU A 113 -9.70 2.43 5.44
N ALA A 114 -10.05 2.01 6.65
CA ALA A 114 -10.24 2.90 7.79
C ALA A 114 -8.96 3.68 8.16
N LYS A 115 -7.78 3.03 8.10
CA LYS A 115 -6.49 3.71 8.31
C LYS A 115 -6.21 4.75 7.23
N ILE A 116 -6.49 4.45 5.96
CA ILE A 116 -6.31 5.38 4.85
C ILE A 116 -7.23 6.60 5.02
N GLU A 117 -8.47 6.39 5.44
CA GLU A 117 -9.41 7.48 5.72
C GLU A 117 -8.96 8.35 6.90
N ALA A 118 -8.50 7.73 7.99
CA ALA A 118 -7.95 8.46 9.14
C ALA A 118 -6.71 9.30 8.76
N LEU A 119 -5.82 8.76 7.92
CA LEU A 119 -4.66 9.48 7.41
C LEU A 119 -5.04 10.64 6.47
N LYS A 120 -6.08 10.47 5.65
CA LYS A 120 -6.61 11.55 4.80
C LYS A 120 -7.21 12.67 5.63
N ALA A 121 -7.97 12.34 6.68
CA ALA A 121 -8.53 13.33 7.61
C ALA A 121 -7.41 14.14 8.31
N ALA A 122 -6.37 13.46 8.80
CA ALA A 122 -5.23 14.12 9.44
C ALA A 122 -4.42 15.03 8.50
N LYS A 123 -4.31 14.68 7.21
CA LYS A 123 -3.66 15.53 6.20
C LYS A 123 -4.53 16.70 5.72
N GLY A 124 -5.84 16.52 5.69
CA GLY A 124 -6.78 17.58 5.31
C GLY A 124 -6.71 18.79 6.24
N ASP A 125 -6.51 18.55 7.53
CA ASP A 125 -6.41 19.59 8.55
C ASP A 125 -5.09 20.39 8.42
N ALA A 126 -3.96 19.69 8.27
CA ALA A 126 -2.64 20.31 8.16
C ALA A 126 -2.41 21.09 6.85
N GLY A 127 -3.05 20.68 5.75
CA GLY A 127 -2.92 21.35 4.45
C GLY A 127 -3.63 22.71 4.40
N VAL A 128 -4.81 22.80 5.02
CA VAL A 128 -5.65 24.01 5.02
C VAL A 128 -5.06 25.09 5.94
N GLU A 129 -4.49 24.71 7.09
CA GLU A 129 -3.82 25.65 7.98
C GLU A 129 -2.54 26.25 7.37
N ALA A 130 -1.76 25.45 6.64
CA ALA A 130 -0.52 25.91 6.01
C ALA A 130 -0.76 26.92 4.87
N GLU A 131 -1.79 26.70 4.04
CA GLU A 131 -2.17 27.64 2.97
C GLU A 131 -2.68 28.97 3.54
N SER A 132 -3.42 28.94 4.65
CA SER A 132 -3.90 30.13 5.35
C SER A 132 -2.76 30.96 5.98
N MET A 133 -1.77 30.31 6.59
CA MET A 133 -0.61 30.99 7.19
C MET A 133 0.31 31.64 6.16
N ILE A 134 0.50 31.02 4.99
CA ILE A 134 1.32 31.60 3.91
C ILE A 134 0.64 32.84 3.33
N GLY A 135 -0.69 32.81 3.14
CA GLY A 135 -1.46 33.96 2.67
C GLY A 135 -1.36 35.16 3.60
N THR A 136 -1.58 34.95 4.90
CA THR A 136 -1.50 36.00 5.92
C THR A 136 -0.09 36.60 6.04
N LEU A 137 0.96 35.79 5.92
CA LEU A 137 2.35 36.26 5.92
C LEU A 137 2.65 37.13 4.68
N LEU A 138 2.21 36.71 3.50
CA LEU A 138 2.42 37.47 2.25
C LEU A 138 1.68 38.81 2.25
N ASP A 139 0.46 38.84 2.78
CA ASP A 139 -0.31 40.08 2.91
C ASP A 139 0.32 41.04 3.92
N GLY A 140 0.83 40.51 5.03
CA GLY A 140 1.61 41.29 6.00
C GLY A 140 2.90 41.87 5.39
N LEU A 141 3.61 41.08 4.58
CA LEU A 141 4.83 41.53 3.91
C LEU A 141 4.55 42.63 2.88
N LYS A 142 3.47 42.50 2.10
CA LYS A 142 3.03 43.54 1.16
C LYS A 142 2.67 44.83 1.89
N ALA A 143 1.94 44.75 2.99
CA ALA A 143 1.56 45.92 3.78
C ALA A 143 2.80 46.65 4.33
N ALA A 144 3.79 45.90 4.83
CA ALA A 144 5.06 46.47 5.30
C ALA A 144 5.87 47.12 4.17
N TYR A 145 5.91 46.51 2.99
CA TYR A 145 6.60 47.06 1.83
C TYR A 145 5.95 48.36 1.34
N VAL A 146 4.61 48.43 1.29
CA VAL A 146 3.87 49.63 0.92
C VAL A 146 4.10 50.75 1.95
N ALA A 147 4.00 50.44 3.24
CA ALA A 147 4.27 51.41 4.31
C ALA A 147 5.70 51.97 4.27
N GLN A 148 6.69 51.13 3.94
CA GLN A 148 8.08 51.56 3.77
C GLN A 148 8.26 52.46 2.53
N LYS A 149 7.58 52.12 1.43
CA LYS A 149 7.58 52.90 0.19
C LYS A 149 6.93 54.27 0.38
N ASP A 150 5.80 54.33 1.08
CA ASP A 150 5.08 55.57 1.35
C ASP A 150 5.87 56.48 2.29
N ARG A 151 6.55 55.92 3.29
CA ARG A 151 7.45 56.67 4.19
C ARG A 151 8.68 57.23 3.50
N ALA A 152 9.12 56.63 2.39
CA ALA A 152 10.23 57.13 1.58
C ALA A 152 9.80 58.22 0.57
N ALA A 153 8.49 58.50 0.46
CA ALA A 153 7.93 59.43 -0.52
C ALA A 153 7.52 60.80 0.07
N GLU A 154 7.69 61.05 1.37
CA GLU A 154 7.52 62.39 1.96
C GLU A 154 8.86 63.16 1.88
N PRO A 155 8.99 64.21 1.04
CA PRO A 155 10.17 65.06 1.04
C PRO A 155 10.18 65.97 2.28
N GLU A 156 11.35 66.07 2.93
CA GLU A 156 11.65 67.08 3.95
C GLU A 156 11.26 68.47 3.41
N GLY A 157 10.18 69.03 3.96
CA GLY A 157 9.77 70.40 3.70
C GLY A 157 10.52 71.34 4.61
N ASP A 158 11.37 72.19 4.02
CA ASP A 158 11.78 73.48 4.57
C ASP A 158 11.71 74.49 3.40
N GLU A 159 10.70 75.37 3.45
CA GLU A 159 10.69 76.70 2.80
C GLU A 159 11.04 77.75 3.86
#